data_AF-B9THR7-F1
#
_entry.id   AF-B9THR7-F1
#
_cell.length_a   1.000
_cell.length_b   1.000
_cell.length_c   1.000
_cell.angle_alpha   90.00
_cell.angle_beta   90.00
_cell.angle_gamma   90.00
#
_symmetry.space_group_name_H-M   'P 1'
#
loop_
_entity.id
_entity.type
_entity.pdbx_description
1 polymer ?
#
loop_
_entity_poly.entity_id
_entity_poly.type
_entity_poly.pdbx_seq_one_letter_code
_entity_poly.pdbx_strand_id
1 'polypeptide(L)'
;MPGRGGRDLLQELRRRRPDMPVVVMTAYASLRDAVALVKEGAFDYISKPFEIDDVIATARRALQLTQIVNENRRLRAELEEKYSFGNLIGSSPAFGEVLRQITEVCASRATVLIQGESGTGKELVARAIHFNSPRSDGP
;
A
#
# COMPACT_ATOMS: atom_id res chain seq x y z
N MET A 1 -12.43 -0.93 30.22
CA MET A 1 -11.14 -1.22 30.87
C MET A 1 -10.89 -0.13 31.91
N PRO A 2 -10.51 -0.46 33.16
CA PRO A 2 -10.05 0.58 34.08
C PRO A 2 -8.76 1.16 33.51
N GLY A 3 -8.72 2.47 33.24
CA GLY A 3 -7.49 3.23 32.97
C GLY A 3 -7.30 3.80 31.56
N ARG A 4 -7.86 3.21 30.49
CA ARG A 4 -7.82 3.78 29.13
C ARG A 4 -9.18 3.72 28.45
N GLY A 5 -9.59 4.84 27.85
CA GLY A 5 -10.81 4.93 27.06
C GLY A 5 -10.68 4.16 25.75
N GLY A 6 -11.79 3.57 25.27
CA GLY A 6 -11.79 2.85 23.99
C GLY A 6 -11.42 3.74 22.79
N ARG A 7 -11.73 5.05 22.87
CA ARG A 7 -11.33 6.04 21.86
C ARG A 7 -9.82 6.30 21.83
N ASP A 8 -9.17 6.37 22.99
CA ASP A 8 -7.71 6.55 23.07
C ASP A 8 -6.98 5.36 22.42
N LEU A 9 -7.50 4.15 22.67
CA LEU A 9 -6.97 2.94 22.04
C LEU A 9 -7.18 2.94 20.52
N LEU A 10 -8.35 3.38 20.04
CA LEU A 10 -8.62 3.53 18.61
C LEU A 10 -7.61 4.48 17.95
N GLN A 11 -7.34 5.63 18.56
CA GLN A 11 -6.37 6.60 18.04
C GLN A 11 -4.94 6.04 18.03
N GLU A 12 -4.54 5.34 19.09
CA GLU A 12 -3.21 4.70 19.14
C GLU A 12 -3.04 3.63 18.07
N LEU A 13 -4.06 2.77 17.88
CA LEU A 13 -4.06 1.73 16.86
C LEU A 13 -4.02 2.34 15.46
N ARG A 14 -4.80 3.39 15.19
CA ARG A 14 -4.76 4.11 13.91
C ARG A 14 -3.38 4.70 13.61
N ARG A 15 -2.66 5.17 14.64
CA ARG A 15 -1.30 5.70 14.47
C ARG A 15 -0.26 4.59 14.21
N ARG A 16 -0.37 3.45 14.90
CA ARG A 16 0.64 2.37 14.82
C ARG A 16 0.38 1.37 13.70
N ARG A 17 -0.89 1.14 13.36
CA ARG A 17 -1.37 0.13 12.42
C ARG A 17 -2.58 0.67 11.64
N PRO A 18 -2.37 1.64 10.73
CA PRO A 18 -3.46 2.35 10.04
C PRO A 18 -4.37 1.44 9.20
N ASP A 19 -3.88 0.28 8.75
CA ASP A 19 -4.66 -0.65 7.92
C ASP A 19 -5.38 -1.72 8.75
N MET A 20 -5.22 -1.73 10.07
CA MET A 20 -5.89 -2.71 10.92
C MET A 20 -7.34 -2.27 11.12
N PRO A 21 -8.34 -3.03 10.63
CA PRO A 21 -9.74 -2.68 10.87
C PRO A 21 -10.07 -2.83 12.36
N VAL A 22 -10.61 -1.79 12.97
CA VAL A 22 -11.02 -1.78 14.38
C VAL A 22 -12.54 -1.67 14.46
N VAL A 23 -13.18 -2.68 15.06
CA VAL A 23 -14.63 -2.67 15.33
C VAL A 23 -14.88 -2.27 16.78
N VAL A 24 -15.68 -1.23 17.00
CA VAL A 24 -15.96 -0.72 18.34
C VAL A 24 -17.28 -1.29 18.86
N MET A 25 -17.24 -2.01 19.97
CA MET A 25 -18.45 -2.45 20.66
C MET A 25 -18.90 -1.41 21.70
N THR A 26 -20.13 -0.93 21.63
CA THR A 26 -20.63 0.16 22.51
C THR A 26 -22.05 -0.08 23.02
N ALA A 27 -22.36 0.37 24.24
CA ALA A 27 -23.72 0.47 24.76
C ALA A 27 -24.34 1.87 24.49
N TYR A 28 -23.53 2.84 24.09
CA TYR A 28 -23.97 4.19 23.71
C TYR A 28 -24.51 4.14 22.28
N ALA A 29 -25.79 3.77 22.15
CA ALA A 29 -26.47 3.55 20.89
C ALA A 29 -27.08 4.83 20.28
N SER A 30 -26.52 6.01 20.54
CA SER A 30 -26.91 7.18 19.77
C SER A 30 -26.27 7.08 18.38
N LEU A 31 -27.07 7.23 17.32
CA LEU A 31 -26.57 7.21 15.94
C LEU A 31 -25.44 8.25 15.72
N ARG A 32 -25.46 9.36 16.47
CA ARG A 32 -24.43 10.40 16.42
C ARG A 32 -23.09 9.91 16.95
N ASP A 33 -23.08 9.17 18.06
CA ASP A 33 -21.84 8.66 18.66
C ASP A 33 -21.23 7.54 17.81
N ALA A 34 -22.07 6.70 17.22
CA ALA A 34 -21.68 5.69 16.24
C ALA A 34 -20.96 6.30 15.02
N VAL A 35 -21.57 7.33 14.43
CA VAL A 35 -20.97 8.04 13.29
C VAL A 35 -19.66 8.73 13.68
N ALA A 36 -19.55 9.27 14.90
CA ALA A 36 -18.32 9.88 15.38
C ALA A 36 -17.17 8.86 15.44
N LEU A 37 -17.41 7.64 15.92
CA LEU A 37 -16.39 6.58 15.98
C LEU A 37 -15.86 6.21 14.60
N VAL A 38 -16.74 6.12 13.59
CA VAL A 38 -16.33 5.86 12.20
C VAL A 38 -15.48 7.02 11.66
N LYS A 39 -15.89 8.27 11.91
CA LYS A 39 -15.08 9.45 11.53
C LYS A 39 -13.71 9.48 12.22
N GLU A 40 -13.63 9.01 13.46
CA GLU A 40 -12.38 8.88 14.22
C GLU A 40 -11.49 7.74 13.71
N GLY A 41 -12.01 6.87 12.84
CA GLY A 41 -11.24 5.82 12.14
C GLY A 41 -11.55 4.40 12.59
N ALA A 42 -12.67 4.17 13.29
CA ALA A 42 -13.20 2.83 13.42
C ALA A 42 -13.65 2.32 12.06
N PHE A 43 -13.45 1.02 11.81
CA PHE A 43 -13.96 0.35 10.62
C PHE A 43 -15.48 0.25 10.67
N ASP A 44 -16.00 -0.16 11.83
CA ASP A 44 -17.43 -0.31 12.08
C ASP A 44 -17.69 -0.28 13.60
N TYR A 45 -18.96 -0.31 14.00
CA TYR A 45 -19.36 -0.43 15.40
C TYR A 45 -20.45 -1.49 15.57
N ILE A 46 -20.54 -2.04 16.78
CA ILE A 46 -21.58 -3.00 17.16
C ILE A 46 -22.21 -2.52 18.47
N SER A 47 -23.52 -2.25 18.44
CA SER A 47 -24.28 -1.86 19.63
C SER A 47 -24.52 -3.07 20.54
N LYS A 48 -24.47 -2.88 21.86
CA LYS A 48 -24.90 -3.87 22.85
C LYS A 48 -26.34 -3.59 23.29
N PRO A 49 -27.21 -4.63 23.43
CA PRO A 49 -26.97 -6.04 23.11
C PRO A 49 -26.85 -6.27 21.59
N PHE A 50 -26.15 -7.34 21.19
CA PHE A 50 -25.91 -7.69 19.78
C PHE A 50 -26.34 -9.12 19.48
N GLU A 51 -26.69 -9.37 18.22
CA GLU A 51 -26.85 -10.71 17.67
C GLU A 51 -25.50 -11.24 17.19
N ILE A 52 -25.30 -12.57 17.32
CA ILE A 52 -24.04 -13.21 16.91
C ILE A 52 -23.82 -13.07 15.40
N ASP A 53 -24.89 -13.13 14.61
CA ASP A 53 -24.82 -13.02 13.15
C ASP A 53 -24.31 -11.65 12.70
N ASP A 54 -24.64 -10.57 13.42
CA ASP A 54 -24.14 -9.22 13.13
C ASP A 54 -22.64 -9.11 13.37
N VAL A 55 -22.14 -9.77 14.42
CA VAL A 55 -20.70 -9.84 14.72
C VAL A 55 -19.98 -10.61 13.63
N ILE A 56 -20.50 -11.77 13.23
CA ILE A 56 -19.92 -12.59 12.16
C ILE A 56 -19.90 -11.82 10.84
N ALA A 57 -21.00 -11.16 10.48
CA ALA A 57 -21.08 -10.37 9.25
C ALA A 57 -20.05 -9.24 9.24
N THR A 58 -19.92 -8.52 10.36
CA THR A 58 -18.97 -7.41 10.50
C THR A 58 -17.52 -7.91 10.45
N ALA A 59 -17.21 -9.02 11.13
CA ALA A 59 -15.89 -9.63 11.11
C ALA A 59 -15.50 -10.11 9.69
N ARG A 60 -16.43 -10.71 8.94
CA ARG A 60 -16.19 -11.10 7.54
C ARG A 60 -15.84 -9.91 6.67
N ARG A 61 -16.57 -8.78 6.77
CA ARG A 61 -16.26 -7.55 6.04
C ARG A 61 -14.87 -7.01 6.37
N ALA A 62 -14.50 -7.00 7.66
CA ALA A 62 -13.18 -6.55 8.12
C ALA A 62 -12.03 -7.43 7.58
N LEU A 63 -12.21 -8.75 7.59
CA LEU A 63 -11.24 -9.70 7.04
C LEU A 63 -11.09 -9.56 5.52
N GLN A 64 -12.19 -9.38 4.80
CA GLN A 64 -12.15 -9.14 3.35
C GLN A 64 -11.36 -7.88 3.00
N LEU A 65 -11.60 -6.76 3.70
CA LEU A 65 -10.82 -5.54 3.52
C LEU A 65 -9.32 -5.80 3.75
N THR A 66 -8.99 -6.52 4.81
CA THR A 66 -7.60 -6.85 5.16
C THR A 66 -6.93 -7.67 4.06
N GLN A 67 -7.63 -8.66 3.49
CA GLN A 67 -7.15 -9.45 2.36
C GLN A 67 -6.89 -8.58 1.13
N ILE A 68 -7.83 -7.69 0.78
CA ILE A 68 -7.69 -6.78 -0.37
C ILE A 68 -6.48 -5.85 -0.19
N VAL A 69 -6.29 -5.25 1.00
CA VAL A 69 -5.16 -4.36 1.27
C VAL A 69 -3.83 -5.11 1.20
N ASN A 70 -3.77 -6.32 1.77
CA ASN A 70 -2.55 -7.14 1.73
C ASN A 70 -2.23 -7.60 0.31
N GLU A 71 -3.23 -7.97 -0.47
CA GLU A 71 -3.07 -8.35 -1.88
C GLU A 71 -2.58 -7.16 -2.70
N ASN A 72 -3.16 -5.98 -2.50
CA ASN A 72 -2.69 -4.77 -3.18
C ASN A 72 -1.23 -4.44 -2.84
N ARG A 73 -0.83 -4.59 -1.57
CA ARG A 73 0.57 -4.45 -1.15
C ARG A 73 1.48 -5.47 -1.81
N ARG A 74 1.07 -6.75 -1.84
CA ARG A 74 1.83 -7.81 -2.51
C ARG A 74 2.02 -7.51 -3.99
N LEU A 75 0.94 -7.19 -4.70
CA LEU A 75 0.98 -6.88 -6.13
C LEU A 75 1.84 -5.64 -6.43
N ARG A 76 1.81 -4.62 -5.57
CA ARG A 76 2.70 -3.46 -5.69
C ARG A 76 4.17 -3.83 -5.46
N ALA A 77 4.46 -4.63 -4.44
CA ALA A 77 5.80 -5.13 -4.18
C ALA A 77 6.32 -6.01 -5.32
N GLU A 78 5.48 -6.87 -5.90
CA GLU A 78 5.84 -7.68 -7.08
C GLU A 78 6.09 -6.82 -8.33
N LEU A 79 5.36 -5.72 -8.51
CA LEU A 79 5.66 -4.75 -9.57
C LEU A 79 7.00 -4.07 -9.31
N GLU A 80 7.26 -3.59 -8.09
CA GLU A 80 8.55 -3.01 -7.70
C GLU A 80 9.72 -4.01 -7.88
N GLU A 81 9.50 -5.29 -7.58
CA GLU A 81 10.49 -6.36 -7.74
C GLU A 81 10.69 -6.77 -9.21
N LYS A 82 9.61 -6.85 -10.00
CA LYS A 82 9.69 -7.07 -11.45
C LYS A 82 10.37 -5.90 -12.17
N TYR A 83 10.23 -4.69 -11.64
CA TYR A 83 10.96 -3.50 -12.09
C TYR A 83 12.25 -3.28 -11.28
N SER A 84 13.01 -4.34 -10.97
CA SER A 84 14.25 -4.24 -10.19
C SER A 84 15.28 -3.35 -10.88
N PHE A 85 15.16 -2.06 -10.59
CA PHE A 85 16.14 -1.01 -10.68
C PHE A 85 17.08 -1.08 -9.47
N GLY A 86 17.25 -2.25 -8.83
CA GLY A 86 17.88 -2.38 -7.51
C GLY A 86 19.31 -1.82 -7.38
N ASN A 87 19.96 -1.51 -8.50
CA ASN A 87 21.26 -0.84 -8.55
C ASN A 87 21.19 0.67 -8.84
N LEU A 88 20.03 1.20 -9.19
CA LEU A 88 19.77 2.63 -9.47
C LEU A 88 19.22 3.31 -8.21
N ILE A 89 20.08 4.04 -7.50
CA ILE A 89 19.74 4.77 -6.29
C ILE A 89 19.63 6.27 -6.61
N GLY A 90 18.46 6.87 -6.36
CA GLY A 90 18.23 8.30 -6.53
C GLY A 90 16.84 8.72 -6.06
N SER A 91 16.72 9.96 -5.57
CA SER A 91 15.47 10.51 -5.00
C SER A 91 15.07 11.87 -5.58
N SER A 92 15.79 12.37 -6.59
CA SER A 92 15.50 13.66 -7.21
C SER A 92 14.31 13.56 -8.19
N PRO A 93 13.55 14.65 -8.41
CA PRO A 93 12.47 14.66 -9.40
C PRO A 93 12.95 14.29 -10.81
N ALA A 94 14.14 14.75 -11.21
CA ALA A 94 14.74 14.41 -12.50
C ALA A 94 15.05 12.91 -12.63
N PHE A 95 15.46 12.26 -11.53
CA PHE A 95 15.68 10.83 -11.51
C PHE A 95 14.37 10.04 -11.61
N GLY A 96 13.28 10.54 -10.99
CA GLY A 96 11.95 9.97 -11.16
C GLY A 96 11.47 9.98 -12.61
N GLU A 97 11.77 11.05 -13.35
CA GLU A 97 11.47 11.14 -14.78
C GLU A 97 12.27 10.14 -15.63
N VAL A 98 13.55 9.92 -15.29
CA VAL A 98 14.36 8.87 -15.92
C VAL A 98 13.76 7.49 -15.69
N LEU A 99 13.33 7.17 -14.46
CA LEU A 99 12.68 5.89 -14.15
C LEU A 99 11.40 5.69 -14.97
N ARG A 100 10.56 6.73 -15.10
CA ARG A 100 9.34 6.69 -15.92
C ARG A 100 9.65 6.37 -17.38
N GLN A 101 10.64 7.04 -17.96
CA GLN A 101 11.07 6.81 -19.34
C GLN A 101 11.61 5.39 -19.53
N ILE A 102 12.39 4.88 -18.57
CA ILE A 102 12.87 3.50 -18.63
C ILE A 102 11.69 2.53 -18.65
N THR A 103 10.71 2.67 -17.74
CA THR A 103 9.52 1.81 -17.70
C THR A 103 8.75 1.79 -19.03
N GLU A 104 8.64 2.94 -19.71
CA GLU A 104 7.96 3.04 -21.01
C GLU A 104 8.71 2.31 -22.13
N VAL A 105 10.05 2.40 -22.15
CA VAL A 105 10.85 1.81 -23.22
C VAL A 105 11.18 0.33 -23.00
N CYS A 106 11.18 -0.17 -21.76
CA CYS A 106 11.48 -1.58 -21.44
C CYS A 106 10.60 -2.57 -22.21
N ALA A 107 9.31 -2.26 -22.38
CA ALA A 107 8.38 -3.12 -23.11
C ALA A 107 8.50 -3.01 -24.65
N SER A 108 9.29 -2.06 -25.15
CA SER A 108 9.45 -1.78 -26.58
C SER A 108 10.62 -2.54 -27.20
N ARG A 109 10.58 -2.69 -28.53
CA ARG A 109 11.72 -3.19 -29.33
C ARG A 109 12.59 -2.07 -29.92
N ALA A 110 12.25 -0.81 -29.63
CA ALA A 110 12.94 0.37 -30.13
C ALA A 110 14.38 0.46 -29.60
N THR A 111 15.26 1.05 -30.38
CA THR A 111 16.62 1.38 -29.96
C THR A 111 16.59 2.61 -29.05
N VAL A 112 17.23 2.53 -27.89
CA VAL A 112 17.29 3.61 -26.90
C VAL A 112 18.69 4.21 -26.86
N LEU A 113 18.79 5.54 -26.88
CA LEU A 113 20.03 6.28 -26.69
C LEU A 113 20.04 6.88 -25.27
N ILE A 114 21.08 6.56 -24.49
CA ILE A 114 21.25 7.06 -23.12
C ILE A 114 22.37 8.10 -23.12
N GLN A 115 22.06 9.33 -22.69
CA GLN A 115 23.01 10.44 -22.62
C GLN A 115 23.26 10.89 -21.18
N GLY A 116 24.40 11.54 -20.95
CA GLY A 116 24.84 12.00 -19.64
C GLY A 116 26.36 12.03 -19.52
N GLU A 117 26.86 12.74 -18.52
CA GLU A 117 28.30 12.86 -18.23
C GLU A 117 28.93 11.54 -17.79
N SER A 118 30.26 11.49 -17.75
CA SER A 118 30.97 10.31 -17.25
C SER A 118 30.64 10.06 -15.78
N GLY A 119 30.38 8.81 -15.40
CA GLY A 119 30.06 8.44 -14.01
C GLY A 119 28.60 8.64 -13.57
N THR A 120 27.69 9.08 -14.43
CA THR A 120 26.26 9.31 -14.06
C THR A 120 25.38 8.06 -14.04
N GLY A 121 25.97 6.86 -14.12
CA GLY A 121 25.20 5.61 -14.05
C GLY A 121 24.47 5.19 -15.34
N LYS A 122 24.86 5.70 -16.52
CA LYS A 122 24.26 5.32 -17.81
C LYS A 122 24.25 3.79 -18.07
N GLU A 123 25.28 3.08 -17.61
CA GLU A 123 25.36 1.62 -17.74
C GLU A 123 24.30 0.91 -16.88
N LEU A 124 24.04 1.42 -15.69
CA LEU A 124 22.99 0.90 -14.81
C LEU A 124 21.60 1.08 -15.43
N VAL A 125 21.37 2.21 -16.10
CA VAL A 125 20.15 2.47 -16.87
C VAL A 125 20.02 1.49 -18.04
N ALA A 126 21.09 1.26 -18.80
CA ALA A 126 21.08 0.30 -19.91
C ALA A 126 20.76 -1.12 -19.44
N ARG A 127 21.41 -1.57 -18.36
CA ARG A 127 21.14 -2.88 -17.75
C ARG A 127 19.71 -2.99 -17.26
N ALA A 128 19.19 -1.94 -16.64
CA ALA A 128 17.80 -1.91 -16.20
C ALA A 128 16.82 -2.05 -17.38
N ILE A 129 17.04 -1.32 -18.48
CA ILE A 129 16.23 -1.47 -19.69
C ILE A 129 16.27 -2.92 -20.18
N HIS A 130 17.46 -3.50 -20.26
CA HIS A 130 17.65 -4.85 -20.76
C HIS A 130 16.96 -5.92 -19.90
N PHE A 131 17.21 -5.95 -18.59
CA PHE A 131 16.61 -6.90 -17.65
C PHE A 131 15.09 -6.85 -17.61
N ASN A 132 14.51 -5.67 -17.87
CA ASN A 132 13.07 -5.45 -17.85
C ASN A 132 12.43 -5.57 -19.24
N SER A 133 13.18 -5.98 -20.26
CA SER A 133 12.69 -6.11 -21.63
C SER A 133 12.40 -7.55 -22.03
N PRO A 134 11.65 -7.80 -23.12
CA PRO A 134 11.50 -9.13 -23.70
C PRO A 134 12.81 -9.79 -24.19
N ARG A 135 13.94 -9.08 -24.11
CA ARG A 135 15.28 -9.57 -24.47
C ARG A 135 16.11 -9.94 -23.24
N SER A 136 15.54 -9.97 -22.03
CA SER A 136 16.25 -10.25 -20.78
C SER A 136 17.07 -11.54 -20.77
N ASP A 137 16.66 -12.54 -21.58
CA ASP A 137 17.31 -13.86 -21.67
C ASP A 137 18.29 -13.99 -22.85
N GLY A 138 18.44 -12.93 -23.66
CA GLY A 138 19.38 -12.84 -24.78
C GLY A 138 20.34 -11.66 -24.60
N PRO A 139 21.16 -11.32 -25.60
CA PRO A 139 21.83 -10.03 -25.66
C PRO A 139 20.85 -8.87 -25.97
#